data_AF-A0A3P3W7S8-F1
#
_entry.id   AF-A0A3P3W7S8-F1
#
_cell.length_a   1.000
_cell.length_b   1.000
_cell.length_c   1.000
_cell.angle_alpha   90.00
_cell.angle_beta   90.00
_cell.angle_gamma   90.00
#
_symmetry.space_group_name_H-M   'P 1'
#
loop_
_entity.id
_entity.type
_entity.pdbx_description
1 polymer ?
#
loop_
_entity_poly.entity_id
_entity_poly.type
_entity_poly.pdbx_seq_one_letter_code
_entity_poly.pdbx_strand_id
1 'polypeptide(L)'
;MDCKYPMLRIIAYQTIVDRQEYEYFNLLLNHLSDTARVKFWFDEDILNNSQISSLMIMKANEDNGLSPIQKKQLIRTVLLQHPYLDISNSMIRDIEPDEEFYELIKNRAISYTQDCNKQLINSFALSKFNKKEDVNFLNQVFSKKYEERYCLIWVFKGIEQFPDDRFYKILQDYYNENYENLVSEDYVDEDIILYLTRAIAAYQNTEALKLLQNIEKMNSQFGDSKARIKNNKFIYKAMLINYDTIYKDYLNKMELQFDDFYSKYTRYSGKDLREYNDKPKW
;
A
#
# COMPACT_ATOMS: atom_id res chain seq x y z
N MET A 1 14.84 25.68 -17.69
CA MET A 1 15.97 24.82 -18.09
C MET A 1 15.72 24.41 -19.52
N ASP A 2 16.28 25.13 -20.49
CA ASP A 2 15.88 24.97 -21.91
C ASP A 2 16.81 24.02 -22.68
N CYS A 3 17.55 23.18 -21.96
CA CYS A 3 18.46 22.22 -22.57
C CYS A 3 17.68 21.17 -23.35
N LYS A 4 18.02 20.95 -24.63
CA LYS A 4 17.36 19.97 -25.48
C LYS A 4 17.60 18.51 -25.06
N TYR A 5 18.64 18.24 -24.27
CA TYR A 5 19.01 16.89 -23.84
C TYR A 5 18.33 16.55 -22.50
N PRO A 6 17.35 15.63 -22.48
CA PRO A 6 16.60 15.31 -21.25
C PRO A 6 17.49 14.82 -20.10
N MET A 7 18.50 14.01 -20.42
CA MET A 7 19.47 13.50 -19.43
C MET A 7 20.20 14.64 -18.69
N LEU A 8 20.60 15.69 -19.42
CA LEU A 8 21.29 16.83 -18.80
C LEU A 8 20.34 17.65 -17.89
N ARG A 9 19.03 17.69 -18.19
CA ARG A 9 18.06 18.37 -17.33
C ARG A 9 17.90 17.69 -15.98
N ILE A 10 17.81 16.35 -15.94
CA ILE A 10 17.71 15.63 -14.66
C ILE A 10 19.02 15.69 -13.86
N ILE A 11 20.19 15.56 -14.49
CA ILE A 11 21.49 15.68 -13.81
C ILE A 11 21.67 17.10 -13.23
N ALA A 12 21.31 18.13 -14.00
CA ALA A 12 21.35 19.50 -13.52
C ALA A 12 20.42 19.71 -12.31
N TYR A 13 19.20 19.19 -12.38
CA TYR A 13 18.25 19.28 -11.27
C TYR A 13 18.73 18.55 -10.03
N GLN A 14 19.28 17.34 -10.16
CA GLN A 14 19.90 16.61 -9.04
C GLN A 14 20.99 17.43 -8.38
N THR A 15 21.88 18.03 -9.18
CA THR A 15 22.98 18.86 -8.67
C THR A 15 22.46 20.04 -7.83
N ILE A 16 21.36 20.68 -8.25
CA ILE A 16 20.70 21.78 -7.53
C ILE A 16 20.13 21.28 -6.20
N VAL A 17 19.43 20.15 -6.21
CA VAL A 17 18.87 19.53 -4.98
C VAL A 17 19.98 19.13 -4.01
N ASP A 18 21.05 18.49 -4.49
CA ASP A 18 22.18 18.01 -3.66
C ASP A 18 22.95 19.16 -3.01
N ARG A 19 22.99 20.32 -3.67
CA ARG A 19 23.54 21.57 -3.12
C ARG A 19 22.59 22.29 -2.17
N GLN A 20 21.37 21.79 -2.00
CA GLN A 20 20.32 22.38 -1.15
C GLN A 20 19.97 23.82 -1.56
N GLU A 21 20.02 24.10 -2.87
CA GLU A 21 19.70 25.42 -3.42
C GLU A 21 18.20 25.74 -3.24
N TYR A 22 17.87 26.90 -2.65
CA TYR A 22 16.51 27.22 -2.21
C TYR A 22 15.47 27.28 -3.35
N GLU A 23 15.91 27.48 -4.59
CA GLU A 23 15.08 27.56 -5.78
C GLU A 23 14.63 26.20 -6.34
N TYR A 24 15.15 25.07 -5.83
CA TYR A 24 14.90 23.75 -6.42
C TYR A 24 13.40 23.46 -6.58
N PHE A 25 12.59 23.84 -5.59
CA PHE A 25 11.16 23.56 -5.60
C PHE A 25 10.41 24.39 -6.63
N ASN A 26 10.76 25.66 -6.79
CA ASN A 26 10.18 26.51 -7.84
C ASN A 26 10.58 26.00 -9.23
N LEU A 27 11.83 25.56 -9.39
CA LEU A 27 12.29 24.93 -10.61
C LEU A 27 11.50 23.66 -10.92
N LEU A 28 11.24 22.81 -9.93
CA LEU A 28 10.42 21.62 -10.08
C LEU A 28 9.02 21.95 -10.62
N LEU A 29 8.31 22.89 -9.96
CA LEU A 29 6.95 23.27 -10.34
C LEU A 29 6.88 23.79 -11.78
N ASN A 30 7.88 24.56 -12.21
CA ASN A 30 7.95 25.11 -13.57
C ASN A 30 8.26 24.06 -14.65
N HIS A 31 8.66 22.84 -14.28
CA HIS A 31 9.01 21.77 -15.23
C HIS A 31 8.13 20.52 -15.10
N LEU A 32 7.00 20.59 -14.40
CA LEU A 32 6.05 19.46 -14.30
C LEU A 32 5.47 19.03 -15.66
N SER A 33 5.48 19.92 -16.66
CA SER A 33 5.06 19.59 -18.03
C SER A 33 6.12 18.84 -18.84
N ASP A 34 7.34 18.64 -18.33
CA ASP A 34 8.39 17.91 -19.04
C ASP A 34 8.12 16.40 -19.04
N THR A 35 7.57 15.92 -20.14
CA THR A 35 7.22 14.51 -20.37
C THR A 35 8.30 13.73 -21.10
N ALA A 36 9.46 14.34 -21.40
CA ALA A 36 10.56 13.62 -22.01
C ALA A 36 10.94 12.44 -21.12
N ARG A 37 11.26 11.29 -21.73
CA ARG A 37 11.64 10.08 -21.00
C ARG A 37 13.13 9.82 -21.14
N VAL A 38 13.72 9.34 -20.06
CA VAL A 38 15.11 8.89 -20.03
C VAL A 38 15.19 7.55 -19.35
N LYS A 39 16.13 6.71 -19.83
CA LYS A 39 16.57 5.54 -19.08
C LYS A 39 17.51 6.04 -17.99
N PHE A 40 17.10 5.93 -16.73
CA PHE A 40 17.83 6.51 -15.60
C PHE A 40 17.85 5.55 -14.42
N TRP A 41 18.97 5.53 -13.69
CA TRP A 41 19.15 4.77 -12.47
C TRP A 41 18.70 5.66 -11.31
N PHE A 42 17.59 5.31 -10.66
CA PHE A 42 17.07 6.07 -9.53
C PHE A 42 17.42 5.43 -8.18
N ASP A 43 17.64 4.12 -8.17
CA ASP A 43 18.25 3.34 -7.09
C ASP A 43 19.15 2.31 -7.80
N GLU A 44 20.30 1.95 -7.21
CA GLU A 44 21.46 1.27 -7.83
C GLU A 44 21.18 0.02 -8.70
N ASP A 45 19.95 -0.50 -8.70
CA ASP A 45 19.58 -1.77 -9.32
C ASP A 45 18.51 -1.70 -10.42
N ILE A 46 17.87 -0.54 -10.71
CA ILE A 46 16.77 -0.49 -11.70
C ILE A 46 16.91 0.65 -12.72
N LEU A 47 17.24 0.27 -13.96
CA LEU A 47 17.14 1.14 -15.14
C LEU A 47 15.69 1.22 -15.62
N ASN A 48 14.99 2.29 -15.29
CA ASN A 48 13.62 2.50 -15.78
C ASN A 48 13.57 3.63 -16.81
N ASN A 49 12.67 3.52 -17.78
CA ASN A 49 12.37 4.58 -18.74
C ASN A 49 11.33 5.51 -18.12
N SER A 50 11.76 6.58 -17.45
CA SER A 50 10.89 7.45 -16.65
C SER A 50 10.79 8.86 -17.21
N GLN A 51 9.67 9.54 -17.00
CA GLN A 51 9.51 10.96 -17.33
C GLN A 51 10.45 11.81 -16.46
N ILE A 52 11.06 12.83 -17.06
CA ILE A 52 11.96 13.76 -16.38
C ILE A 52 11.30 14.42 -15.17
N SER A 53 10.10 14.95 -15.33
CA SER A 53 9.32 15.54 -14.22
C SER A 53 9.08 14.55 -13.08
N SER A 54 8.73 13.29 -13.38
CA SER A 54 8.60 12.24 -12.34
C SER A 54 9.92 11.99 -11.61
N LEU A 55 11.06 11.96 -12.32
CA LEU A 55 12.39 11.82 -11.70
C LEU A 55 12.77 13.03 -10.84
N MET A 56 12.46 14.24 -11.29
CA MET A 56 12.68 15.47 -10.51
C MET A 56 11.85 15.46 -9.22
N ILE A 57 10.58 15.03 -9.30
CA ILE A 57 9.69 14.87 -8.14
C ILE A 57 10.29 13.87 -7.14
N MET A 58 10.72 12.70 -7.63
CA MET A 58 11.29 11.67 -6.76
C MET A 58 12.57 12.16 -6.09
N LYS A 59 13.48 12.83 -6.82
CA LYS A 59 14.71 13.41 -6.26
C LYS A 59 14.41 14.47 -5.21
N ALA A 60 13.44 15.35 -5.46
CA ALA A 60 13.08 16.39 -4.50
C ALA A 60 12.56 15.81 -3.18
N ASN A 61 11.87 14.66 -3.24
CA ASN A 61 11.29 13.98 -2.09
C ASN A 61 12.24 12.97 -1.42
N GLU A 62 13.42 12.73 -1.99
CA GLU A 62 14.45 11.86 -1.42
C GLU A 62 14.80 12.33 0.00
N ASP A 63 14.99 11.39 0.93
CA ASP A 63 15.26 11.65 2.35
C ASP A 63 14.29 12.64 3.04
N ASN A 64 13.03 12.71 2.56
CA ASN A 64 12.03 13.69 2.99
C ASN A 64 12.47 15.16 2.77
N GLY A 65 13.18 15.43 1.68
CA GLY A 65 13.67 16.78 1.32
C GLY A 65 12.57 17.83 1.14
N LEU A 66 11.33 17.41 0.84
CA LEU A 66 10.17 18.30 0.77
C LEU A 66 9.53 18.51 2.15
N SER A 67 9.35 19.78 2.53
CA SER A 67 8.52 20.15 3.68
C SER A 67 7.05 19.73 3.49
N PRO A 68 6.26 19.56 4.57
CA PRO A 68 4.84 19.21 4.45
C PRO A 68 4.02 20.15 3.56
N ILE A 69 4.34 21.45 3.56
CA ILE A 69 3.66 22.45 2.71
C ILE A 69 4.00 22.23 1.23
N GLN A 70 5.27 21.98 0.92
CA GLN A 70 5.72 21.69 -0.44
C GLN A 70 5.13 20.38 -0.96
N LYS A 71 5.09 19.32 -0.13
CA LYS A 71 4.43 18.04 -0.48
C LYS A 71 2.97 18.27 -0.84
N LYS A 72 2.21 18.97 0.03
CA LYS A 72 0.81 19.29 -0.22
C LYS A 72 0.60 20.07 -1.53
N GLN A 73 1.40 21.10 -1.77
CA GLN A 73 1.32 21.89 -3.01
C GLN A 73 1.65 21.04 -4.24
N LEU A 74 2.68 20.20 -4.15
CA LEU A 74 3.12 19.35 -5.25
C LEU A 74 2.07 18.29 -5.59
N ILE A 75 1.51 17.61 -4.58
CA ILE A 75 0.44 16.63 -4.74
C ILE A 75 -0.76 17.27 -5.44
N ARG A 76 -1.25 18.40 -4.94
CA ARG A 76 -2.39 19.09 -5.54
C ARG A 76 -2.12 19.48 -7.00
N THR A 77 -0.94 20.02 -7.28
CA THR A 77 -0.55 20.43 -8.64
C THR A 77 -0.45 19.21 -9.57
N VAL A 78 0.23 18.14 -9.14
CA VAL A 78 0.40 16.94 -9.96
C VAL A 78 -0.92 16.23 -10.20
N LEU A 79 -1.72 15.99 -9.15
CA LEU A 79 -2.97 15.24 -9.28
C LEU A 79 -4.01 15.98 -10.10
N LEU A 80 -4.16 17.31 -9.92
CA LEU A 80 -5.20 18.09 -10.60
C LEU A 80 -4.77 18.63 -11.97
N GLN A 81 -3.49 18.94 -12.19
CA GLN A 81 -3.03 19.62 -13.40
C GLN A 81 -2.12 18.75 -14.27
N HIS A 82 -1.37 17.81 -13.69
CA HIS A 82 -0.48 16.90 -14.41
C HIS A 82 -0.79 15.41 -14.15
N PRO A 83 -2.07 14.98 -14.27
CA PRO A 83 -2.48 13.63 -13.89
C PRO A 83 -1.83 12.52 -14.74
N TYR A 84 -1.27 12.87 -15.91
CA TYR A 84 -0.58 11.94 -16.81
C TYR A 84 0.82 11.54 -16.34
N LEU A 85 1.36 12.15 -15.26
CA LEU A 85 2.67 11.81 -14.75
C LEU A 85 2.66 10.43 -14.07
N ASP A 86 3.69 9.62 -14.34
CA ASP A 86 3.81 8.25 -13.79
C ASP A 86 3.76 8.26 -12.25
N ILE A 87 4.39 9.26 -11.62
CA ILE A 87 4.41 9.42 -10.16
C ILE A 87 3.04 9.71 -9.55
N SER A 88 2.06 10.18 -10.34
CA SER A 88 0.71 10.49 -9.85
C SER A 88 0.02 9.25 -9.25
N ASN A 89 0.30 8.05 -9.78
CA ASN A 89 -0.25 6.80 -9.23
C ASN A 89 0.30 6.52 -7.82
N SER A 90 1.59 6.76 -7.60
CA SER A 90 2.23 6.63 -6.28
C SER A 90 1.71 7.68 -5.30
N MET A 91 1.42 8.90 -5.77
CA MET A 91 0.79 9.94 -4.94
C MET A 91 -0.61 9.51 -4.51
N ILE A 92 -1.47 9.09 -5.44
CA ILE A 92 -2.85 8.65 -5.13
C ILE A 92 -2.87 7.53 -4.09
N ARG A 93 -1.93 6.59 -4.16
CA ARG A 93 -1.80 5.52 -3.17
C ARG A 93 -1.63 6.07 -1.75
N ASP A 94 -0.82 7.12 -1.59
CA ASP A 94 -0.35 7.61 -0.29
C ASP A 94 -1.24 8.72 0.29
N ILE A 95 -1.98 9.46 -0.54
CA ILE A 95 -2.79 10.57 -0.03
C ILE A 95 -3.85 10.12 0.99
N GLU A 96 -4.07 10.98 1.97
CA GLU A 96 -5.24 10.92 2.84
C GLU A 96 -6.51 11.31 2.07
N PRO A 97 -7.70 10.82 2.48
CA PRO A 97 -8.96 11.20 1.87
C PRO A 97 -9.19 12.72 1.95
N ASP A 98 -9.22 13.36 0.79
CA ASP A 98 -9.63 14.76 0.64
C ASP A 98 -10.64 14.82 -0.51
N GLU A 99 -11.81 15.40 -0.23
CA GLU A 99 -12.92 15.50 -1.18
C GLU A 99 -12.51 16.20 -2.49
N GLU A 100 -11.47 17.06 -2.46
CA GLU A 100 -10.95 17.70 -3.68
C GLU A 100 -10.41 16.69 -4.72
N PHE A 101 -9.99 15.50 -4.29
CA PHE A 101 -9.45 14.45 -5.15
C PHE A 101 -10.44 13.31 -5.43
N TYR A 102 -11.61 13.30 -4.79
CA TYR A 102 -12.53 12.16 -4.83
C TYR A 102 -12.92 11.77 -6.25
N GLU A 103 -13.42 12.72 -7.05
CA GLU A 103 -13.84 12.47 -8.43
C GLU A 103 -12.69 12.02 -9.32
N LEU A 104 -11.49 12.58 -9.15
CA LEU A 104 -10.30 12.16 -9.88
C LEU A 104 -9.96 10.70 -9.59
N ILE A 105 -9.94 10.31 -8.31
CA ILE A 105 -9.60 8.96 -7.87
C ILE A 105 -10.66 7.97 -8.33
N LYS A 106 -11.94 8.31 -8.18
CA LYS A 106 -13.07 7.50 -8.63
C LYS A 106 -12.99 7.22 -10.14
N ASN A 107 -12.77 8.26 -10.95
CA ASN A 107 -12.64 8.12 -12.39
C ASN A 107 -11.45 7.22 -12.79
N ARG A 108 -10.32 7.32 -12.07
CA ARG A 108 -9.16 6.44 -12.31
C ARG A 108 -9.40 5.00 -11.86
N ALA A 109 -10.11 4.77 -10.76
CA ALA A 109 -10.46 3.43 -10.31
C ALA A 109 -11.36 2.72 -11.32
N ILE A 110 -12.33 3.45 -11.90
CA ILE A 110 -13.27 2.92 -12.91
C ILE A 110 -12.55 2.61 -14.23
N SER A 111 -11.50 3.36 -14.57
CA SER A 111 -10.77 3.18 -15.82
C SER A 111 -10.07 1.81 -15.86
N TYR A 112 -10.50 0.95 -16.78
CA TYR A 112 -9.88 -0.36 -16.98
C TYR A 112 -8.44 -0.21 -17.48
N THR A 113 -7.53 -0.93 -16.84
CA THR A 113 -6.13 -1.05 -17.25
C THR A 113 -5.77 -2.53 -17.37
N GLN A 114 -4.96 -2.90 -18.37
CA GLN A 114 -4.40 -4.25 -18.46
C GLN A 114 -3.48 -4.56 -17.26
N ASP A 115 -2.87 -3.53 -16.70
CA ASP A 115 -2.08 -3.56 -15.47
C ASP A 115 -3.02 -3.55 -14.26
N CYS A 116 -3.17 -4.68 -13.56
CA CYS A 116 -4.07 -4.76 -12.39
C CYS A 116 -3.64 -3.84 -11.24
N ASN A 117 -2.34 -3.55 -11.14
CA ASN A 117 -1.78 -2.73 -10.08
C ASN A 117 -2.35 -1.32 -10.11
N LYS A 118 -2.47 -0.72 -11.31
CA LYS A 118 -3.02 0.64 -11.47
C LYS A 118 -4.47 0.74 -11.05
N GLN A 119 -5.35 -0.12 -11.57
CA GLN A 119 -6.77 -0.08 -11.19
C GLN A 119 -6.93 -0.32 -9.68
N LEU A 120 -6.18 -1.27 -9.12
CA LEU A 120 -6.32 -1.65 -7.72
C LEU A 120 -5.73 -0.62 -6.75
N ILE A 121 -4.61 0.03 -7.07
CA ILE A 121 -4.08 1.15 -6.26
C ILE A 121 -5.12 2.28 -6.19
N ASN A 122 -5.73 2.63 -7.32
CA ASN A 122 -6.77 3.67 -7.35
C ASN A 122 -8.03 3.22 -6.59
N SER A 123 -8.39 1.94 -6.67
CA SER A 123 -9.54 1.38 -5.93
C SER A 123 -9.27 1.32 -4.41
N PHE A 124 -8.04 1.01 -4.00
CA PHE A 124 -7.59 1.14 -2.63
C PHE A 124 -7.67 2.60 -2.16
N ALA A 125 -7.15 3.55 -2.93
CA ALA A 125 -7.26 4.97 -2.59
C ALA A 125 -8.73 5.43 -2.47
N LEU A 126 -9.61 4.96 -3.37
CA LEU A 126 -11.05 5.22 -3.30
C LEU A 126 -11.67 4.66 -2.02
N SER A 127 -11.28 3.45 -1.61
CA SER A 127 -11.80 2.82 -0.38
C SER A 127 -11.54 3.67 0.87
N LYS A 128 -10.46 4.47 0.91
CA LYS A 128 -10.15 5.34 2.04
C LYS A 128 -11.24 6.39 2.32
N PHE A 129 -12.05 6.75 1.33
CA PHE A 129 -13.17 7.69 1.50
C PHE A 129 -14.39 7.06 2.19
N ASN A 130 -14.47 5.72 2.28
CA ASN A 130 -15.54 5.00 2.97
C ASN A 130 -16.98 5.36 2.52
N LYS A 131 -17.15 5.75 1.24
CA LYS A 131 -18.46 6.15 0.71
C LYS A 131 -19.30 4.94 0.32
N LYS A 132 -20.55 4.89 0.81
CA LYS A 132 -21.45 3.74 0.61
C LYS A 132 -21.86 3.55 -0.85
N GLU A 133 -21.90 4.62 -1.63
CA GLU A 133 -22.17 4.58 -3.07
C GLU A 133 -21.11 3.83 -3.87
N ASP A 134 -19.87 3.73 -3.37
CA ASP A 134 -18.76 3.08 -4.09
C ASP A 134 -18.70 1.57 -3.86
N VAL A 135 -19.44 1.04 -2.88
CA VAL A 135 -19.29 -0.35 -2.45
C VAL A 135 -19.61 -1.34 -3.58
N ASN A 136 -20.67 -1.09 -4.36
CA ASN A 136 -21.03 -2.01 -5.45
C ASN A 136 -19.90 -2.09 -6.49
N PHE A 137 -19.32 -0.93 -6.83
CA PHE A 137 -18.20 -0.85 -7.75
C PHE A 137 -16.95 -1.53 -7.17
N LEU A 138 -16.56 -1.20 -5.94
CA LEU A 138 -15.41 -1.80 -5.27
C LEU A 138 -15.57 -3.32 -5.14
N ASN A 139 -16.78 -3.81 -4.83
CA ASN A 139 -17.05 -5.24 -4.73
C ASN A 139 -16.82 -5.94 -6.06
N GLN A 140 -17.29 -5.34 -7.16
CA GLN A 140 -17.09 -5.86 -8.51
C GLN A 140 -15.61 -5.90 -8.90
N VAL A 141 -14.82 -4.90 -8.50
CA VAL A 141 -13.38 -4.89 -8.74
C VAL A 141 -12.71 -5.96 -7.88
N PHE A 142 -12.88 -5.91 -6.56
CA PHE A 142 -12.22 -6.79 -5.59
C PHE A 142 -12.56 -8.28 -5.76
N SER A 143 -13.74 -8.60 -6.32
CA SER A 143 -14.18 -9.98 -6.56
C SER A 143 -13.59 -10.61 -7.84
N LYS A 144 -12.83 -9.86 -8.65
CA LYS A 144 -12.19 -10.41 -9.86
C LYS A 144 -11.10 -11.41 -9.48
N LYS A 145 -10.90 -12.41 -10.34
CA LYS A 145 -9.72 -13.28 -10.25
C LYS A 145 -8.52 -12.54 -10.84
N TYR A 146 -7.45 -12.45 -10.06
CA TYR A 146 -6.19 -11.83 -10.46
C TYR A 146 -5.15 -12.93 -10.67
N GLU A 147 -4.59 -13.02 -11.88
CA GLU A 147 -3.52 -13.97 -12.19
C GLU A 147 -2.25 -13.65 -11.39
N GLU A 148 -1.98 -12.35 -11.22
CA GLU A 148 -0.82 -11.82 -10.51
C GLU A 148 -1.12 -11.68 -9.02
N ARG A 149 -0.49 -12.52 -8.19
CA ARG A 149 -0.71 -12.55 -6.74
C ARG A 149 -0.51 -11.19 -6.07
N TYR A 150 0.53 -10.44 -6.45
CA TYR A 150 0.86 -9.15 -5.85
C TYR A 150 -0.26 -8.11 -5.99
N CYS A 151 -1.17 -8.25 -6.96
CA CYS A 151 -2.33 -7.38 -7.09
C CYS A 151 -3.33 -7.55 -5.94
N LEU A 152 -3.45 -8.75 -5.37
CA LEU A 152 -4.37 -9.03 -4.26
C LEU A 152 -4.05 -8.23 -2.99
N ILE A 153 -2.79 -7.80 -2.81
CA ILE A 153 -2.38 -6.94 -1.69
C ILE A 153 -3.26 -5.69 -1.62
N TRP A 154 -3.52 -5.06 -2.77
CA TRP A 154 -4.34 -3.84 -2.82
C TRP A 154 -5.81 -4.10 -2.56
N VAL A 155 -6.32 -5.28 -2.93
CA VAL A 155 -7.67 -5.72 -2.57
C VAL A 155 -7.79 -5.80 -1.05
N PHE A 156 -6.87 -6.51 -0.40
CA PHE A 156 -6.90 -6.67 1.06
C PHE A 156 -6.70 -5.34 1.78
N LYS A 157 -5.78 -4.48 1.33
CA LYS A 157 -5.63 -3.12 1.87
C LYS A 157 -6.91 -2.29 1.71
N GLY A 158 -7.60 -2.43 0.58
CA GLY A 158 -8.88 -1.75 0.34
C GLY A 158 -9.99 -2.23 1.27
N ILE A 159 -10.09 -3.53 1.49
CA ILE A 159 -11.06 -4.12 2.41
C ILE A 159 -10.74 -3.80 3.87
N GLU A 160 -9.46 -3.81 4.26
CA GLU A 160 -9.02 -3.39 5.59
C GLU A 160 -9.45 -1.93 5.87
N GLN A 161 -9.28 -1.06 4.88
CA GLN A 161 -9.62 0.35 5.02
C GLN A 161 -11.13 0.60 5.08
N PHE A 162 -11.91 -0.18 4.31
CA PHE A 162 -13.36 -0.07 4.24
C PHE A 162 -14.04 -1.44 4.38
N PRO A 163 -14.17 -1.99 5.61
CA PRO A 163 -14.74 -3.32 5.82
C PRO A 163 -16.27 -3.30 5.71
N ASP A 164 -16.80 -3.40 4.49
CA ASP A 164 -18.23 -3.61 4.21
C ASP A 164 -18.55 -5.11 4.08
N ASP A 165 -19.64 -5.57 4.67
CA ASP A 165 -20.03 -7.00 4.71
C ASP A 165 -20.03 -7.68 3.33
N ARG A 166 -20.30 -6.93 2.26
CA ARG A 166 -20.24 -7.45 0.87
C ARG A 166 -18.86 -7.96 0.49
N PHE A 167 -17.79 -7.34 1.00
CA PHE A 167 -16.42 -7.75 0.71
C PHE A 167 -15.97 -8.95 1.54
N TYR A 168 -16.64 -9.27 2.65
CA TYR A 168 -16.18 -10.33 3.55
C TYR A 168 -16.14 -11.70 2.86
N LYS A 169 -17.10 -11.93 1.95
CA LYS A 169 -17.17 -13.15 1.14
C LYS A 169 -15.91 -13.34 0.28
N ILE A 170 -15.30 -12.25 -0.20
CA ILE A 170 -14.04 -12.29 -0.97
C ILE A 170 -12.90 -12.86 -0.11
N LEU A 171 -12.80 -12.44 1.15
CA LEU A 171 -11.79 -12.95 2.08
C LEU A 171 -12.00 -14.43 2.40
N GLN A 172 -13.26 -14.83 2.59
CA GLN A 172 -13.62 -16.23 2.84
C GLN A 172 -13.31 -17.11 1.63
N ASP A 173 -13.68 -16.66 0.43
CA ASP A 173 -13.42 -17.40 -0.81
C ASP A 173 -11.93 -17.53 -1.08
N TYR A 174 -11.17 -16.45 -0.92
CA TYR A 174 -9.72 -16.49 -1.07
C TYR A 174 -9.08 -17.50 -0.11
N TYR A 175 -9.46 -17.46 1.17
CA TYR A 175 -8.96 -18.39 2.17
C TYR A 175 -9.31 -19.85 1.83
N ASN A 176 -10.55 -20.13 1.40
CA ASN A 176 -10.98 -21.49 1.07
C ASN A 176 -10.30 -22.01 -0.21
N GLU A 177 -10.16 -21.17 -1.25
CA GLU A 177 -9.53 -21.57 -2.53
C GLU A 177 -8.02 -21.77 -2.39
N ASN A 178 -7.36 -21.03 -1.50
CA ASN A 178 -5.90 -21.04 -1.33
C ASN A 178 -5.45 -21.70 -0.04
N TYR A 179 -6.34 -22.44 0.61
CA TYR A 179 -6.14 -23.03 1.92
C TYR A 179 -4.80 -23.78 2.03
N GLU A 180 -4.49 -24.65 1.07
CA GLU A 180 -3.25 -25.44 1.06
C GLU A 180 -1.98 -24.61 0.77
N ASN A 181 -2.12 -23.55 -0.04
CA ASN A 181 -1.00 -22.68 -0.40
C ASN A 181 -0.61 -21.72 0.73
N LEU A 182 -1.57 -21.30 1.56
CA LEU A 182 -1.35 -20.39 2.69
C LEU A 182 -0.53 -21.04 3.83
N VAL A 183 -0.34 -22.35 3.80
CA VAL A 183 0.35 -23.14 4.84
C VAL A 183 1.62 -23.83 4.33
N SER A 184 1.96 -23.71 3.05
CA SER A 184 3.13 -24.34 2.42
C SER A 184 4.35 -23.39 2.40
N GLU A 185 5.47 -23.77 3.02
CA GLU A 185 6.68 -22.93 3.07
C GLU A 185 7.22 -22.53 1.70
N ASP A 186 7.01 -23.36 0.67
CA ASP A 186 7.55 -23.14 -0.68
C ASP A 186 6.75 -22.08 -1.48
N TYR A 187 5.54 -21.71 -1.02
CA TYR A 187 4.59 -20.89 -1.79
C TYR A 187 3.96 -19.73 -1.02
N VAL A 188 4.30 -19.57 0.27
CA VAL A 188 3.76 -18.50 1.10
C VAL A 188 4.37 -17.15 0.70
N ASP A 189 3.53 -16.31 0.11
CA ASP A 189 3.79 -14.88 -0.04
C ASP A 189 3.45 -14.20 1.30
N GLU A 190 4.49 -13.78 2.03
CA GLU A 190 4.35 -13.20 3.38
C GLU A 190 3.46 -11.94 3.37
N ASP A 191 3.56 -11.11 2.33
CA ASP A 191 2.75 -9.90 2.21
C ASP A 191 1.28 -10.25 2.06
N ILE A 192 0.96 -11.28 1.29
CA ILE A 192 -0.42 -11.74 1.10
C ILE A 192 -1.06 -12.17 2.42
N ILE A 193 -0.36 -12.99 3.22
CA ILE A 193 -0.89 -13.42 4.53
C ILE A 193 -1.04 -12.23 5.47
N LEU A 194 -0.05 -11.33 5.49
CA LEU A 194 -0.11 -10.13 6.31
C LEU A 194 -1.34 -9.27 5.98
N TYR A 195 -1.56 -8.93 4.71
CA TYR A 195 -2.67 -8.05 4.35
C TYR A 195 -4.03 -8.77 4.41
N LEU A 196 -4.09 -10.07 4.08
CA LEU A 196 -5.31 -10.88 4.27
C LEU A 196 -5.74 -10.88 5.74
N THR A 197 -4.84 -11.19 6.66
CA THR A 197 -5.15 -11.26 8.10
C THR A 197 -5.54 -9.89 8.66
N ARG A 198 -4.91 -8.81 8.17
CA ARG A 198 -5.33 -7.43 8.49
C ARG A 198 -6.74 -7.11 8.00
N ALA A 199 -7.05 -7.45 6.74
CA ALA A 199 -8.38 -7.25 6.18
C ALA A 199 -9.46 -8.03 6.95
N ILE A 200 -9.17 -9.27 7.37
CA ILE A 200 -10.08 -10.05 8.21
C ILE A 200 -10.25 -9.38 9.59
N ALA A 201 -9.16 -8.97 10.23
CA ALA A 201 -9.19 -8.33 11.55
C ALA A 201 -9.95 -6.98 11.56
N ALA A 202 -10.03 -6.27 10.44
CA ALA A 202 -10.77 -5.02 10.32
C ALA A 202 -12.29 -5.17 10.54
N TYR A 203 -12.85 -6.38 10.41
CA TYR A 203 -14.29 -6.62 10.61
C TYR A 203 -14.72 -6.70 12.09
N GLN A 204 -13.78 -6.95 13.01
CA GLN A 204 -14.02 -6.84 14.46
C GLN A 204 -15.23 -7.63 14.97
N ASN A 205 -15.50 -8.79 14.37
CA ASN A 205 -16.65 -9.63 14.73
C ASN A 205 -16.24 -11.10 14.95
N THR A 206 -17.19 -11.89 15.47
CA THR A 206 -16.92 -13.27 15.88
C THR A 206 -16.54 -14.16 14.70
N GLU A 207 -17.09 -13.92 13.51
CA GLU A 207 -16.75 -14.70 12.32
C GLU A 207 -15.32 -14.39 11.84
N ALA A 208 -14.90 -13.12 11.90
CA ALA A 208 -13.52 -12.72 11.63
C ALA A 208 -12.54 -13.36 12.62
N LEU A 209 -12.85 -13.32 13.92
CA LEU A 209 -12.03 -13.99 14.94
C LEU A 209 -11.91 -15.49 14.68
N LYS A 210 -13.01 -16.17 14.37
CA LYS A 210 -12.99 -17.61 14.03
C LYS A 210 -12.11 -17.88 12.82
N LEU A 211 -12.20 -17.05 11.78
CA LEU A 211 -11.37 -17.21 10.58
C LEU A 211 -9.88 -17.04 10.89
N LEU A 212 -9.51 -16.01 11.66
CA LEU A 212 -8.12 -15.81 12.13
C LEU A 212 -7.63 -17.00 12.97
N GLN A 213 -8.46 -17.51 13.87
CA GLN A 213 -8.14 -18.70 14.67
C GLN A 213 -7.95 -19.95 13.83
N ASN A 214 -8.71 -20.10 12.74
CA ASN A 214 -8.53 -21.22 11.83
C ASN A 214 -7.18 -21.13 11.10
N ILE A 215 -6.84 -19.95 10.58
CA ILE A 215 -5.52 -19.70 9.96
C ILE A 215 -4.39 -20.03 10.94
N GLU A 216 -4.50 -19.62 12.21
CA GLU A 216 -3.50 -19.93 13.26
C GLU A 216 -3.40 -21.44 13.54
N LYS A 217 -4.53 -22.12 13.77
CA LYS A 217 -4.55 -23.56 14.04
C LYS A 217 -3.95 -24.37 12.89
N MET A 218 -4.15 -23.95 11.65
CA MET A 218 -3.66 -24.70 10.50
C MET A 218 -2.15 -24.63 10.37
N ASN A 219 -1.53 -23.51 10.73
CA ASN A 219 -0.07 -23.42 10.86
C ASN A 219 0.50 -24.43 11.88
N SER A 220 -0.31 -24.92 12.83
CA SER A 220 0.13 -25.91 13.82
C SER A 220 0.15 -27.36 13.28
N GLN A 221 -0.56 -27.65 12.19
CA GLN A 221 -0.72 -29.01 11.66
C GLN A 221 0.39 -29.43 10.66
N PHE A 222 1.04 -28.49 9.98
CA PHE A 222 1.99 -28.77 8.88
C PHE A 222 3.49 -28.77 9.28
N GLY A 223 3.80 -28.86 10.57
CA GLY A 223 5.07 -29.43 11.04
C GLY A 223 6.32 -28.53 11.06
N ASP A 224 6.36 -27.36 10.41
CA ASP A 224 7.51 -26.44 10.55
C ASP A 224 7.27 -25.32 11.56
N SER A 225 8.16 -25.24 12.55
CA SER A 225 8.14 -24.23 13.61
C SER A 225 8.31 -22.80 13.08
N LYS A 226 9.06 -22.58 11.99
CA LYS A 226 9.44 -21.21 11.56
C LYS A 226 8.34 -20.49 10.79
N ALA A 227 7.75 -21.10 9.77
CA ALA A 227 6.61 -20.51 9.06
C ALA A 227 5.41 -20.29 9.99
N ARG A 228 5.14 -21.23 10.90
CA ARG A 228 4.11 -21.11 11.93
C ARG A 228 4.29 -19.85 12.78
N ILE A 229 5.50 -19.66 13.28
CA ILE A 229 5.85 -18.52 14.11
C ILE A 229 5.64 -17.20 13.35
N LYS A 230 6.00 -17.13 12.06
CA LYS A 230 5.81 -15.95 11.22
C LYS A 230 4.32 -15.63 10.96
N ASN A 231 3.53 -16.63 10.59
CA ASN A 231 2.10 -16.42 10.32
C ASN A 231 1.33 -16.03 11.59
N ASN A 232 1.64 -16.65 12.73
CA ASN A 232 1.06 -16.29 14.02
C ASN A 232 1.41 -14.84 14.40
N LYS A 233 2.62 -14.38 14.06
CA LYS A 233 3.01 -12.98 14.22
C LYS A 233 2.16 -12.05 13.34
N PHE A 234 1.86 -12.41 12.10
CA PHE A 234 0.99 -11.59 11.23
C PHE A 234 -0.43 -11.48 11.78
N ILE A 235 -1.01 -12.60 12.23
CA ILE A 235 -2.34 -12.62 12.86
C ILE A 235 -2.35 -11.76 14.13
N TYR A 236 -1.36 -11.93 15.00
CA TYR A 236 -1.21 -11.14 16.22
C TYR A 236 -1.13 -9.64 15.90
N LYS A 237 -0.26 -9.28 14.96
CA LYS A 237 -0.08 -7.91 14.50
C LYS A 237 -1.35 -7.33 13.86
N ALA A 238 -2.06 -8.10 13.06
CA ALA A 238 -3.33 -7.68 12.44
C ALA A 238 -4.38 -7.31 13.48
N MET A 239 -4.53 -8.14 14.53
CA MET A 239 -5.43 -7.86 15.65
C MET A 239 -4.98 -6.68 16.51
N LEU A 240 -3.67 -6.41 16.64
CA LEU A 240 -3.19 -5.20 17.32
C LEU A 240 -3.43 -3.92 16.49
N ILE A 241 -3.26 -3.99 15.17
CA ILE A 241 -3.53 -2.87 14.25
C ILE A 241 -5.02 -2.52 14.28
N ASN A 242 -5.89 -3.53 14.21
CA ASN A 242 -7.35 -3.39 14.15
C ASN A 242 -8.00 -3.76 15.50
N TYR A 243 -7.37 -3.37 16.61
CA TYR A 243 -7.78 -3.80 17.95
C TYR A 243 -9.26 -3.54 18.24
N ASP A 244 -9.91 -4.57 18.76
CA ASP A 244 -11.22 -4.54 19.38
C ASP A 244 -11.23 -5.48 20.60
N THR A 245 -12.13 -5.23 21.55
CA THR A 245 -12.34 -6.06 22.73
C THR A 245 -12.55 -7.54 22.43
N ILE A 246 -13.15 -7.88 21.28
CA ILE A 246 -13.35 -9.27 20.85
C ILE A 246 -12.03 -10.04 20.66
N TYR A 247 -10.93 -9.33 20.37
CA TYR A 247 -9.61 -9.93 20.17
C TYR A 247 -8.81 -10.06 21.47
N LYS A 248 -9.23 -9.42 22.56
CA LYS A 248 -8.45 -9.31 23.80
C LYS A 248 -8.02 -10.66 24.37
N ASP A 249 -8.95 -11.58 24.56
CA ASP A 249 -8.64 -12.88 25.19
C ASP A 249 -7.73 -13.73 24.30
N TYR A 250 -7.91 -13.64 22.98
CA TYR A 250 -7.09 -14.37 22.03
C TYR A 250 -5.68 -13.77 21.91
N LEU A 251 -5.56 -12.44 21.91
CA LEU A 251 -4.28 -11.74 22.00
C LEU A 251 -3.50 -12.16 23.25
N ASN A 252 -4.13 -12.13 24.43
CA ASN A 252 -3.50 -12.58 25.69
C ASN A 252 -3.02 -14.04 25.60
N LYS A 253 -3.81 -14.92 24.98
CA LYS A 253 -3.42 -16.32 24.76
C LYS A 253 -2.19 -16.42 23.83
N MET A 254 -2.16 -15.65 22.75
CA MET A 254 -1.05 -15.66 21.80
C MET A 254 0.23 -15.08 22.45
N GLU A 255 0.13 -14.03 23.26
CA GLU A 255 1.27 -13.47 24.01
C GLU A 255 1.97 -14.52 24.88
N LEU A 256 1.22 -15.39 25.55
CA LEU A 256 1.79 -16.48 26.36
C LEU A 256 2.57 -17.53 25.55
N GLN A 257 2.33 -17.61 24.24
CA GLN A 257 3.01 -18.56 23.34
C GLN A 257 4.26 -17.96 22.69
N PHE A 258 4.47 -16.66 22.83
CA PHE A 258 5.60 -15.96 22.26
C PHE A 258 6.75 -15.86 23.28
N ASP A 259 7.89 -16.49 22.99
CA ASP A 259 9.12 -16.34 23.79
C ASP A 259 9.62 -14.88 23.85
N ASP A 260 10.57 -14.60 24.75
CA ASP A 260 11.17 -13.28 25.05
C ASP A 260 11.60 -12.47 23.80
N PHE A 261 11.88 -13.15 22.68
CA PHE A 261 12.18 -12.56 21.36
C PHE A 261 11.04 -11.68 20.78
N TYR A 262 9.79 -11.93 21.17
CA TYR A 262 8.60 -11.18 20.71
C TYR A 262 8.21 -10.01 21.61
N SER A 263 8.86 -9.86 22.77
CA SER A 263 8.65 -8.75 23.71
C SER A 263 8.87 -7.36 23.09
N LYS A 264 9.54 -7.28 21.92
CA LYS A 264 9.63 -6.04 21.16
C LYS A 264 8.28 -5.59 20.60
N TYR A 265 7.39 -6.51 20.21
CA TYR A 265 6.10 -6.18 19.59
C TYR A 265 5.04 -5.71 20.60
N THR A 266 5.13 -6.16 21.85
CA THR A 266 4.24 -5.70 22.94
C THR A 266 4.53 -4.26 23.37
N ARG A 267 5.66 -3.67 22.93
CA ARG A 267 6.05 -2.28 23.22
C ARG A 267 5.61 -1.27 22.16
N TYR A 268 5.06 -1.71 21.02
CA TYR A 268 4.67 -0.85 19.91
C TYR A 268 3.16 -0.62 19.89
N SER A 269 2.75 0.63 19.61
CA SER A 269 1.34 0.90 19.32
C SER A 269 0.95 0.27 17.98
N GLY A 270 -0.33 -0.07 17.76
CA GLY A 270 -0.78 -0.70 16.52
C GLY A 270 -0.35 0.04 15.24
N LYS A 271 -0.17 1.37 15.29
CA LYS A 271 0.32 2.18 14.15
C LYS A 271 1.80 1.98 13.86
N ASP A 272 2.64 1.77 14.88
CA ASP A 272 4.08 1.52 14.74
C ASP A 272 4.37 0.14 14.13
N LEU A 273 3.36 -0.72 14.10
CA LEU A 273 3.45 -2.02 13.47
C LEU A 273 3.26 -1.94 11.95
N ARG A 274 2.73 -0.87 11.34
CA ARG A 274 2.56 -0.82 9.87
C ARG A 274 3.90 -0.99 9.14
N GLU A 275 3.89 -1.69 8.00
CA GLU A 275 5.12 -2.01 7.27
C GLU A 275 5.78 -0.74 6.70
N TYR A 276 7.07 -0.82 6.36
CA TYR A 276 7.77 0.28 5.70
C TYR A 276 7.04 0.73 4.41
N ASN A 277 6.48 -0.23 3.67
CA ASN A 277 5.70 0.01 2.45
C ASN A 277 4.30 0.61 2.71
N ASP A 278 3.88 0.73 3.98
CA ASP A 278 2.63 1.37 4.38
C ASP A 278 2.82 2.80 4.89
N LYS A 279 4.07 3.26 5.05
CA LYS A 279 4.34 4.64 5.46
C LYS A 279 4.14 5.56 4.25
N PRO A 280 3.25 6.57 4.34
CA PRO A 280 3.02 7.47 3.22
C PRO A 280 4.30 8.23 2.89
N LYS A 281 4.72 8.19 1.60
CA LYS A 281 5.85 9.00 1.13
C LYS A 281 5.42 10.42 0.75
N TRP A 282 4.12 10.60 0.51
CA TRP A 282 3.47 11.82 0.03
C TRP A 282 2.55 12.40 1.10
#